data_AF-A0A3C1UF44-F1
#
_entry.id   AF-A0A3C1UF44-F1
#
_cell.length_a   1.000
_cell.length_b   1.000
_cell.length_c   1.000
_cell.angle_alpha   90.00
_cell.angle_beta   90.00
_cell.angle_gamma   90.00
#
_symmetry.space_group_name_H-M   'P 1'
#
loop_
_entity.id
_entity.type
_entity.pdbx_description
1 polymer ?
#
loop_
_entity_poly.entity_id
_entity_poly.type
_entity_poly.pdbx_seq_one_letter_code
_entity_poly.pdbx_strand_id
1 'polypeptide(L)'
;DKAYVDLFPNATSTSEPGVSSSNLTAIEARRHITEALKKGQYFYTYIGHAGSISYTKLRHMWTMTEAQTTEYEHLPIFTTACCDVARYDSDERGIAEVQFHKKNGGAIALFTTPRSVFADNNDKLNRAWVQAMFSYETKKEMPRLGDIYLQTKQCFGTNSVPDKVKFFLLGDPAMAVNYPKPLFKITEINNVTLNENSTAKIRPLQMLKVKAQVNKLEGGIDASFNGDAVLTLYDQERFYKDVTSTFNSKSTTRSVYYPRNLIAQV
;
A
#
# COMPACT_ATOMS: atom_id res chain seq x y z
N ASP A 1 -6.20 -4.43 -2.67
CA ASP A 1 -6.85 -3.40 -3.51
C ASP A 1 -5.97 -2.18 -3.67
N LYS A 2 -6.01 -1.51 -4.83
CA LYS A 2 -5.34 -0.21 -5.03
C LYS A 2 -6.38 0.89 -4.92
N ALA A 3 -6.20 1.81 -3.97
CA ALA A 3 -7.03 3.00 -3.83
C ALA A 3 -6.30 4.18 -4.48
N TYR A 4 -6.81 4.66 -5.61
CA TYR A 4 -6.31 5.90 -6.22
C TYR A 4 -7.09 7.08 -5.66
N VAL A 5 -6.41 8.09 -5.13
CA VAL A 5 -7.07 9.28 -4.54
C VAL A 5 -7.99 9.96 -5.57
N ASP A 6 -7.65 9.94 -6.85
CA ASP A 6 -8.46 10.50 -7.95
C ASP A 6 -9.77 9.76 -8.25
N LEU A 7 -10.01 8.58 -7.63
CA LEU A 7 -11.31 7.90 -7.66
C LEU A 7 -12.34 8.58 -6.77
N PHE A 8 -11.90 9.38 -5.81
CA PHE A 8 -12.79 10.08 -4.89
C PHE A 8 -12.99 11.51 -5.38
N PRO A 9 -14.23 12.05 -5.31
CA PRO A 9 -14.46 13.43 -5.69
C PRO A 9 -13.55 14.34 -4.87
N ASN A 10 -12.92 15.29 -5.55
CA ASN A 10 -12.25 16.39 -4.85
C ASN A 10 -13.23 17.00 -3.86
N ALA A 11 -12.73 17.36 -2.68
CA ALA A 11 -13.53 18.07 -1.72
C ALA A 11 -14.02 19.38 -2.35
N THR A 12 -15.33 19.51 -2.51
CA THR A 12 -16.05 20.62 -3.14
C THR A 12 -17.30 20.91 -2.33
N SER A 13 -17.92 22.07 -2.54
CA SER A 13 -19.22 22.39 -1.93
C SER A 13 -20.33 21.39 -2.32
N THR A 14 -20.16 20.66 -3.43
CA THR A 14 -21.09 19.61 -3.86
C THR A 14 -20.84 18.29 -3.13
N SER A 15 -19.57 17.94 -2.84
CA SER A 15 -19.23 16.71 -2.12
C SER A 15 -19.34 16.86 -0.60
N GLU A 16 -19.22 18.09 -0.07
CA GLU A 16 -19.39 18.43 1.35
C GLU A 16 -20.33 19.66 1.48
N PRO A 17 -21.65 19.48 1.29
CA PRO A 17 -22.61 20.58 1.34
C PRO A 17 -22.61 21.29 2.70
N GLY A 18 -22.61 22.63 2.67
CA GLY A 18 -22.64 23.46 3.88
C GLY A 18 -21.27 23.69 4.55
N VAL A 19 -20.19 23.10 4.02
CA VAL A 19 -18.82 23.33 4.49
C VAL A 19 -18.18 24.46 3.67
N SER A 20 -17.58 25.44 4.34
CA SER A 20 -16.84 26.51 3.65
C SER A 20 -15.64 25.94 2.90
N SER A 21 -15.23 26.60 1.80
CA SER A 21 -14.12 26.14 0.95
C SER A 21 -12.78 25.99 1.71
N SER A 22 -12.61 26.72 2.82
CA SER A 22 -11.48 26.63 3.74
C SER A 22 -11.50 25.41 4.68
N ASN A 23 -12.66 24.77 4.84
CA ASN A 23 -12.89 23.69 5.81
C ASN A 23 -13.16 22.33 5.16
N LEU A 24 -13.00 22.22 3.84
CA LEU A 24 -13.20 20.98 3.10
C LEU A 24 -12.16 19.91 3.47
N THR A 25 -12.60 18.69 3.77
CA THR A 25 -11.77 17.65 4.42
C THR A 25 -11.55 16.37 3.61
N ALA A 26 -12.01 16.33 2.35
CA ALA A 26 -11.96 15.16 1.48
C ALA A 26 -12.59 13.92 2.14
N ILE A 27 -13.82 14.10 2.67
CA ILE A 27 -14.50 13.12 3.54
C ILE A 27 -14.57 11.72 2.94
N GLU A 28 -14.80 11.59 1.63
CA GLU A 28 -14.87 10.30 0.95
C GLU A 28 -13.52 9.58 0.88
N ALA A 29 -12.43 10.31 0.62
CA ALA A 29 -11.09 9.74 0.63
C ALA A 29 -10.71 9.25 2.03
N ARG A 30 -11.05 10.06 3.06
CA ARG A 30 -10.85 9.69 4.47
C ARG A 30 -11.64 8.43 4.83
N ARG A 31 -12.94 8.38 4.51
CA ARG A 31 -13.80 7.21 4.73
C ARG A 31 -13.20 5.97 4.07
N HIS A 32 -12.73 6.10 2.83
CA HIS A 32 -12.12 4.98 2.12
C HIS A 32 -10.83 4.49 2.78
N ILE A 33 -9.94 5.38 3.22
CA ILE A 33 -8.72 5.01 3.94
C ILE A 33 -9.09 4.25 5.22
N THR A 34 -10.05 4.76 6.00
CA THR A 34 -10.54 4.10 7.21
C THR A 34 -11.05 2.70 6.94
N GLU A 35 -11.91 2.53 5.94
CA GLU A 35 -12.47 1.22 5.59
C GLU A 35 -11.42 0.26 5.03
N ALA A 36 -10.44 0.76 4.27
CA ALA A 36 -9.32 -0.06 3.81
C ALA A 36 -8.48 -0.56 4.98
N LEU A 37 -8.13 0.31 5.93
CA LEU A 37 -7.35 -0.07 7.12
C LEU A 37 -8.10 -1.09 7.98
N LYS A 38 -9.41 -0.89 8.20
CA LYS A 38 -10.27 -1.84 8.93
C LYS A 38 -10.35 -3.22 8.27
N LYS A 39 -10.33 -3.30 6.94
CA LYS A 39 -10.27 -4.58 6.21
C LYS A 39 -8.94 -5.33 6.37
N GLY A 40 -7.92 -4.65 6.90
CA GLY A 40 -6.56 -5.16 7.00
C GLY A 40 -5.77 -4.89 5.73
N GLN A 41 -4.70 -4.11 5.88
CA GLN A 41 -3.73 -3.87 4.81
C GLN A 41 -2.39 -4.42 5.25
N TYR A 42 -1.65 -4.96 4.29
CA TYR A 42 -0.27 -5.38 4.54
C TYR A 42 0.68 -4.18 4.57
N PHE A 43 0.52 -3.34 3.55
CA PHE A 43 1.37 -2.20 3.28
C PHE A 43 0.52 -0.99 2.89
N TYR A 44 0.89 0.18 3.40
CA TYR A 44 0.25 1.43 3.07
C TYR A 44 1.31 2.47 2.70
N THR A 45 1.12 3.15 1.57
CA THR A 45 1.99 4.25 1.16
C THR A 45 1.19 5.52 1.00
N TYR A 46 1.66 6.58 1.64
CA TYR A 46 1.26 7.95 1.36
C TYR A 46 2.42 8.72 0.74
N ILE A 47 2.16 9.36 -0.40
CA ILE A 47 3.10 10.25 -1.08
C ILE A 47 2.36 11.55 -1.37
N GLY A 48 2.91 12.67 -0.92
CA GLY A 48 2.30 13.98 -1.13
C GLY A 48 2.71 15.00 -0.09
N HIS A 49 2.01 16.13 -0.07
CA HIS A 49 2.21 17.14 0.97
C HIS A 49 1.61 16.69 2.29
N ALA A 50 2.41 16.75 3.35
CA ALA A 50 1.93 16.58 4.72
C ALA A 50 2.47 17.72 5.59
N GLY A 51 1.90 17.83 6.78
CA GLY A 51 2.49 18.52 7.91
C GLY A 51 2.54 17.60 9.12
N SER A 52 3.01 18.11 10.25
CA SER A 52 3.14 17.31 11.49
C SER A 52 1.82 16.71 11.96
N ILE A 53 0.67 17.32 11.66
CA ILE A 53 -0.64 16.89 12.19
C ILE A 53 -1.60 16.32 11.14
N SER A 54 -1.23 16.32 9.84
CA SER A 54 -2.12 15.84 8.79
C SER A 54 -1.41 15.49 7.48
N TYR A 55 -1.99 14.53 6.76
CA TYR A 55 -1.76 14.32 5.33
C TYR A 55 -2.65 15.28 4.54
N THR A 56 -2.10 15.82 3.45
CA THR A 56 -2.65 16.92 2.62
C THR A 56 -2.86 18.23 3.39
N LYS A 57 -1.94 19.19 3.20
CA LYS A 57 -1.92 20.47 3.93
C LYS A 57 -3.21 21.29 3.89
N LEU A 58 -4.01 21.20 2.81
CA LEU A 58 -5.22 22.02 2.60
C LEU A 58 -6.54 21.26 2.70
N ARG A 59 -6.49 19.93 2.63
CA ARG A 59 -7.68 19.08 2.50
C ARG A 59 -7.75 17.99 3.55
N HIS A 60 -6.74 17.89 4.42
CA HIS A 60 -6.78 17.11 5.66
C HIS A 60 -7.31 15.69 5.47
N MET A 61 -6.78 14.98 4.47
CA MET A 61 -7.28 13.65 4.09
C MET A 61 -7.13 12.63 5.24
N TRP A 62 -6.13 12.82 6.09
CA TRP A 62 -5.90 12.06 7.32
C TRP A 62 -5.29 12.98 8.36
N THR A 63 -5.92 13.14 9.53
CA THR A 63 -5.46 14.07 10.57
C THR A 63 -5.10 13.35 11.86
N MET A 64 -4.57 14.10 12.83
CA MET A 64 -4.38 13.62 14.21
C MET A 64 -5.65 12.97 14.78
N THR A 65 -6.84 13.53 14.49
CA THR A 65 -8.09 12.94 14.96
C THR A 65 -8.27 11.54 14.42
N GLU A 66 -8.16 11.32 13.11
CA GLU A 66 -8.27 9.96 12.53
C GLU A 66 -7.15 9.05 13.02
N ALA A 67 -5.92 9.55 13.10
CA ALA A 67 -4.77 8.79 13.60
C ALA A 67 -4.98 8.31 15.04
N GLN A 68 -5.67 9.08 15.89
CA GLN A 68 -5.95 8.73 17.29
C GLN A 68 -7.21 7.88 17.46
N THR A 69 -8.25 8.14 16.67
CA THR A 69 -9.59 7.55 16.88
C THR A 69 -9.87 6.34 16.01
N THR A 70 -9.18 6.15 14.88
CA THR A 70 -9.46 5.03 13.98
C THR A 70 -8.90 3.74 14.52
N GLU A 71 -9.76 2.76 14.81
CA GLU A 71 -9.36 1.45 15.31
C GLU A 71 -9.47 0.36 14.25
N TYR A 72 -8.47 -0.52 14.24
CA TYR A 72 -8.41 -1.72 13.40
C TYR A 72 -7.38 -2.70 13.99
N GLU A 73 -7.59 -3.99 13.73
CA GLU A 73 -6.81 -5.07 14.32
C GLU A 73 -5.48 -5.33 13.59
N HIS A 74 -5.51 -5.30 12.26
CA HIS A 74 -4.36 -5.67 11.44
C HIS A 74 -3.51 -4.43 11.12
N LEU A 75 -2.38 -4.30 11.82
CA LEU A 75 -1.47 -3.17 11.70
C LEU A 75 -0.56 -3.29 10.45
N PRO A 76 -0.71 -2.42 9.45
CA PRO A 76 0.15 -2.40 8.26
C PRO A 76 1.53 -1.81 8.53
N ILE A 77 2.47 -2.11 7.62
CA ILE A 77 3.70 -1.34 7.46
C ILE A 77 3.39 -0.08 6.65
N PHE A 78 3.66 1.09 7.22
CA PHE A 78 3.43 2.38 6.58
C PHE A 78 4.70 2.90 5.88
N THR A 79 4.52 3.59 4.76
CA THR A 79 5.52 4.49 4.21
C THR A 79 4.89 5.86 4.01
N THR A 80 5.55 6.87 4.56
CA THR A 80 5.13 8.27 4.43
C THR A 80 6.24 9.03 3.73
N ALA A 81 6.12 9.11 2.40
CA ALA A 81 7.05 9.84 1.55
C ALA A 81 6.58 11.30 1.43
N CYS A 82 6.59 11.98 2.57
CA CYS A 82 6.12 13.36 2.75
C CYS A 82 6.96 14.05 3.85
N CYS A 83 6.74 15.36 4.02
CA CYS A 83 7.53 16.19 4.94
C CYS A 83 7.02 16.13 6.38
N ASP A 84 7.95 16.12 7.35
CA ASP A 84 7.76 16.54 8.75
C ASP A 84 6.70 15.76 9.57
N VAL A 85 6.41 14.50 9.22
CA VAL A 85 5.35 13.71 9.86
C VAL A 85 5.80 12.93 11.10
N ALA A 86 7.11 12.78 11.33
CA ALA A 86 7.69 12.02 12.44
C ALA A 86 8.81 12.81 13.13
N ARG A 87 8.48 13.95 13.74
CA ARG A 87 9.44 14.86 14.37
C ARG A 87 9.85 14.36 15.76
N TYR A 88 10.48 13.19 15.82
CA TYR A 88 10.86 12.50 17.07
C TYR A 88 11.78 13.29 17.99
N ASP A 89 12.39 14.36 17.50
CA ASP A 89 13.28 15.26 18.23
C ASP A 89 12.62 16.60 18.58
N SER A 90 11.29 16.69 18.46
CA SER A 90 10.46 17.85 18.77
C SER A 90 9.65 17.61 20.05
N ASP A 91 9.28 18.69 20.75
CA ASP A 91 8.39 18.63 21.92
C ASP A 91 6.98 18.12 21.55
N GLU A 92 6.58 18.34 20.30
CA GLU A 92 5.33 17.86 19.73
C GLU A 92 5.54 16.65 18.81
N ARG A 93 4.79 15.58 19.07
CA ARG A 93 4.78 14.37 18.24
C ARG A 93 4.10 14.64 16.89
N GLY A 94 4.71 14.15 15.83
CA GLY A 94 4.10 14.09 14.51
C GLY A 94 3.08 12.95 14.37
N ILE A 95 2.23 13.05 13.34
CA ILE A 95 1.14 12.12 13.06
C ILE A 95 1.63 10.69 12.87
N ALA A 96 2.82 10.50 12.30
CA ALA A 96 3.42 9.17 12.12
C ALA A 96 3.83 8.55 13.46
N GLU A 97 4.31 9.35 14.42
CA GLU A 97 4.64 8.88 15.77
C GLU A 97 3.38 8.55 16.57
N VAL A 98 2.31 9.34 16.39
CA VAL A 98 1.00 9.05 17.00
C VAL A 98 0.44 7.73 16.47
N GLN A 99 0.55 7.48 15.16
CA GLN A 99 0.15 6.21 14.56
C GLN A 99 1.00 5.04 15.07
N PHE A 100 2.32 5.22 15.23
CA PHE A 100 3.20 4.16 15.74
C PHE A 100 2.86 3.75 17.18
N HIS A 101 2.58 4.73 18.05
CA HIS A 101 2.32 4.47 19.47
C HIS A 101 0.86 4.12 19.78
N LYS A 102 -0.01 4.04 18.76
CA LYS A 102 -1.42 3.71 18.97
C LYS A 102 -1.56 2.24 19.31
N LYS A 103 -2.30 1.95 20.39
CA LYS A 103 -2.51 0.59 20.89
C LYS A 103 -3.49 -0.23 20.04
N ASN A 104 -4.58 0.40 19.60
CA ASN A 104 -5.69 -0.25 18.89
C ASN A 104 -5.82 0.33 17.48
N GLY A 105 -4.87 0.05 16.60
CA GLY A 105 -4.76 0.65 15.26
C GLY A 105 -3.41 1.33 15.07
N GLY A 106 -3.25 2.12 14.00
CA GLY A 106 -1.98 2.75 13.66
C GLY A 106 -1.10 1.87 12.77
N ALA A 107 0.21 1.85 13.00
CA ALA A 107 1.14 1.11 12.14
C ALA A 107 2.12 0.28 12.97
N ILE A 108 2.41 -0.94 12.51
CA ILE A 108 3.39 -1.83 13.17
C ILE A 108 4.82 -1.35 12.95
N ALA A 109 5.04 -0.67 11.81
CA ALA A 109 6.29 0.00 11.47
C ALA A 109 6.04 1.10 10.44
N LEU A 110 6.91 2.11 10.40
CA LEU A 110 6.85 3.21 9.44
C LEU A 110 8.23 3.50 8.86
N PHE A 111 8.31 3.60 7.54
CA PHE A 111 9.41 4.26 6.84
C PHE A 111 9.01 5.71 6.56
N THR A 112 9.65 6.65 7.25
CA THR A 112 9.13 8.02 7.38
C THR A 112 10.25 9.06 7.52
N THR A 113 9.89 10.36 7.60
CA THR A 113 10.83 11.48 7.68
C THR A 113 10.51 12.43 8.83
N PRO A 114 11.53 12.99 9.51
CA PRO A 114 11.38 13.99 10.55
C PRO A 114 11.52 15.41 10.00
N ARG A 115 11.83 15.54 8.71
CA ARG A 115 12.25 16.77 8.04
C ARG A 115 11.67 16.85 6.63
N SER A 116 11.58 18.05 6.08
CA SER A 116 11.20 18.25 4.68
C SER A 116 12.13 17.53 3.68
N VAL A 117 11.51 16.96 2.66
CA VAL A 117 12.11 16.12 1.62
C VAL A 117 11.51 16.47 0.25
N PHE A 118 12.27 16.21 -0.82
CA PHE A 118 11.87 16.53 -2.19
C PHE A 118 11.13 15.36 -2.86
N ALA A 119 10.13 15.69 -3.68
CA ALA A 119 9.27 14.72 -4.36
C ALA A 119 10.05 13.69 -5.20
N ASP A 120 11.07 14.15 -5.94
CA ASP A 120 11.90 13.26 -6.78
C ASP A 120 12.70 12.24 -5.95
N ASN A 121 13.16 12.64 -4.76
CA ASN A 121 13.86 11.73 -3.84
C ASN A 121 12.88 10.76 -3.17
N ASN A 122 11.68 11.24 -2.84
CA ASN A 122 10.60 10.43 -2.28
C ASN A 122 10.17 9.30 -3.22
N ASP A 123 9.96 9.60 -4.50
CA ASP A 123 9.59 8.57 -5.50
C ASP A 123 10.68 7.49 -5.62
N LYS A 124 11.95 7.89 -5.74
CA LYS A 124 13.08 6.95 -5.80
C LYS A 124 13.15 6.07 -4.54
N LEU A 125 13.11 6.67 -3.35
CA LEU A 125 13.20 5.95 -2.08
C LEU A 125 12.01 5.03 -1.85
N ASN A 126 10.80 5.48 -2.16
CA ASN A 126 9.59 4.65 -2.01
C ASN A 126 9.64 3.43 -2.94
N ARG A 127 10.08 3.60 -4.19
CA ARG A 127 10.28 2.46 -5.12
C ARG A 127 11.31 1.47 -4.59
N ALA A 128 12.46 1.96 -4.13
CA ALA A 128 13.51 1.10 -3.57
C ALA A 128 13.04 0.37 -2.31
N TRP A 129 12.30 1.06 -1.43
CA TRP A 129 11.70 0.47 -0.22
C TRP A 129 10.73 -0.65 -0.58
N VAL A 130 9.81 -0.42 -1.52
CA VAL A 130 8.85 -1.43 -1.97
C VAL A 130 9.56 -2.62 -2.63
N GLN A 131 10.57 -2.38 -3.44
CA GLN A 131 11.36 -3.45 -4.07
C GLN A 131 12.12 -4.30 -3.03
N ALA A 132 12.74 -3.66 -2.05
CA ALA A 132 13.47 -4.36 -0.98
C ALA A 132 12.51 -5.17 -0.09
N MET A 133 11.32 -4.62 0.18
CA MET A 133 10.28 -5.26 0.98
C MET A 133 9.73 -6.51 0.31
N PHE A 134 9.58 -6.55 -1.01
CA PHE A 134 9.07 -7.72 -1.75
C PHE A 134 10.19 -8.49 -2.47
N SER A 135 11.32 -8.71 -1.80
CA SER A 135 12.53 -9.33 -2.39
C SER A 135 12.59 -10.86 -2.27
N TYR A 136 11.52 -11.52 -1.81
CA TYR A 136 11.52 -12.98 -1.59
C TYR A 136 11.81 -13.77 -2.87
N GLU A 137 11.26 -13.37 -4.02
CA GLU A 137 11.48 -14.11 -5.26
C GLU A 137 12.95 -14.19 -5.65
N THR A 138 13.71 -13.13 -5.38
CA THR A 138 15.13 -13.04 -5.72
C THR A 138 16.02 -13.61 -4.63
N LYS A 139 15.67 -13.39 -3.35
CA LYS A 139 16.51 -13.79 -2.19
C LYS A 139 16.15 -15.14 -1.58
N LYS A 140 14.96 -15.67 -1.88
CA LYS A 140 14.38 -16.90 -1.30
C LYS A 140 14.27 -16.89 0.23
N GLU A 141 14.31 -15.70 0.83
CA GLU A 141 14.20 -15.47 2.27
C GLU A 141 13.27 -14.28 2.52
N MET A 142 12.50 -14.33 3.61
CA MET A 142 11.68 -13.20 4.02
C MET A 142 12.57 -12.10 4.62
N PRO A 143 12.55 -10.88 4.08
CA PRO A 143 13.44 -9.82 4.56
C PRO A 143 12.97 -9.31 5.94
N ARG A 144 13.92 -8.91 6.78
CA ARG A 144 13.63 -8.16 8.02
C ARG A 144 13.56 -6.67 7.73
N LEU A 145 12.80 -5.91 8.53
CA LEU A 145 12.67 -4.46 8.34
C LEU A 145 14.01 -3.72 8.31
N GLY A 146 14.97 -4.12 9.15
CA GLY A 146 16.32 -3.57 9.15
C GLY A 146 17.08 -3.83 7.85
N ASP A 147 16.95 -5.02 7.28
CA ASP A 147 17.56 -5.37 6.00
C ASP A 147 16.93 -4.59 4.84
N ILE A 148 15.60 -4.41 4.87
CA ILE A 148 14.88 -3.58 3.90
C ILE A 148 15.39 -2.14 3.98
N TYR A 149 15.52 -1.60 5.19
CA TYR A 149 16.02 -0.25 5.42
C TYR A 149 17.44 -0.05 4.89
N LEU A 150 18.34 -0.99 5.18
CA LEU A 150 19.71 -0.97 4.71
C LEU A 150 19.78 -1.01 3.18
N GLN A 151 19.10 -1.98 2.55
CA GLN A 151 19.08 -2.16 1.10
C GLN A 151 18.52 -0.94 0.38
N THR A 152 17.43 -0.37 0.91
CA THR A 152 16.80 0.84 0.37
C THR A 152 17.76 2.02 0.33
N LYS A 153 18.61 2.18 1.36
CA LYS A 153 19.56 3.30 1.40
C LYS A 153 20.83 3.05 0.61
N GLN A 154 21.27 1.80 0.53
CA GLN A 154 22.49 1.39 -0.15
C GLN A 154 22.35 1.31 -1.68
N CYS A 155 21.13 1.12 -2.21
CA CYS A 155 20.91 1.07 -3.66
C CYS A 155 21.16 2.43 -4.36
N PHE A 156 21.37 3.50 -3.60
CA PHE A 156 21.74 4.81 -4.12
C PHE A 156 23.20 5.13 -3.81
N GLY A 157 23.94 5.62 -4.82
CA GLY A 157 25.26 6.22 -4.61
C GLY A 157 25.22 7.37 -3.59
N THR A 158 26.39 7.76 -3.07
CA THR A 158 26.53 8.71 -1.95
C THR A 158 25.70 9.99 -2.12
N ASN A 159 25.61 10.54 -3.34
CA ASN A 159 24.93 11.80 -3.62
C ASN A 159 23.71 11.71 -4.55
N SER A 160 23.31 10.50 -4.98
CA SER A 160 22.23 10.35 -5.97
C SER A 160 20.83 10.64 -5.42
N VAL A 161 20.65 10.50 -4.10
CA VAL A 161 19.41 10.77 -3.38
C VAL A 161 19.75 11.40 -2.02
N PRO A 162 19.92 12.72 -1.93
CA PRO A 162 20.35 13.39 -0.70
C PRO A 162 19.40 13.19 0.49
N ASP A 163 18.08 13.16 0.24
CA ASP A 163 17.09 13.01 1.32
C ASP A 163 17.10 11.62 1.98
N LYS A 164 17.82 10.63 1.43
CA LYS A 164 17.89 9.29 2.01
C LYS A 164 18.34 9.30 3.47
N VAL A 165 19.19 10.26 3.87
CA VAL A 165 19.66 10.38 5.26
C VAL A 165 18.54 10.79 6.22
N LYS A 166 17.52 11.51 5.73
CA LYS A 166 16.38 11.98 6.53
C LYS A 166 15.35 10.88 6.75
N PHE A 167 15.28 9.86 5.89
CA PHE A 167 14.36 8.75 6.08
C PHE A 167 14.84 7.80 7.18
N PHE A 168 13.95 7.37 8.05
CA PHE A 168 14.25 6.44 9.12
C PHE A 168 13.11 5.43 9.32
N LEU A 169 13.44 4.35 10.03
CA LEU A 169 12.50 3.29 10.39
C LEU A 169 12.03 3.56 11.83
N LEU A 170 10.71 3.71 12.00
CA LEU A 170 10.03 3.51 13.27
C LEU A 170 9.51 2.07 13.31
N GLY A 171 9.99 1.25 14.23
CA GLY A 171 9.62 -0.16 14.32
C GLY A 171 10.80 -1.04 14.72
N ASP A 172 10.53 -2.33 14.91
CA ASP A 172 11.56 -3.31 15.24
C ASP A 172 12.33 -3.74 13.97
N PRO A 173 13.64 -3.41 13.85
CA PRO A 173 14.43 -3.81 12.69
C PRO A 173 14.61 -5.33 12.56
N ALA A 174 14.44 -6.10 13.65
CA ALA A 174 14.53 -7.56 13.63
C ALA A 174 13.25 -8.24 13.13
N MET A 175 12.14 -7.51 13.05
CA MET A 175 10.85 -8.06 12.60
C MET A 175 10.91 -8.50 11.15
N ALA A 176 10.60 -9.77 10.91
CA ALA A 176 10.46 -10.34 9.57
C ALA A 176 9.16 -9.87 8.91
N VAL A 177 9.27 -9.44 7.66
CA VAL A 177 8.13 -9.01 6.85
C VAL A 177 7.58 -10.25 6.16
N ASN A 178 6.52 -10.84 6.74
CA ASN A 178 5.94 -12.09 6.25
C ASN A 178 4.78 -11.81 5.28
N TYR A 179 4.94 -12.11 4.00
CA TYR A 179 3.88 -12.01 2.97
C TYR A 179 3.70 -13.36 2.24
N PRO A 180 2.58 -13.56 1.50
CA PRO A 180 2.35 -14.80 0.80
C PRO A 180 3.52 -15.18 -0.13
N LYS A 181 4.04 -16.40 0.04
CA LYS A 181 5.07 -16.97 -0.84
C LYS A 181 4.43 -17.40 -2.16
N PRO A 182 5.11 -17.25 -3.31
CA PRO A 182 4.60 -17.66 -4.63
C PRO A 182 4.70 -19.19 -4.84
N LEU A 183 4.20 -19.96 -3.88
CA LEU A 183 4.23 -21.42 -3.89
C LEU A 183 2.92 -22.02 -4.40
N PHE A 184 1.82 -21.28 -4.31
CA PHE A 184 0.52 -21.68 -4.85
C PHE A 184 0.44 -21.41 -6.36
N LYS A 185 -0.08 -22.37 -7.11
CA LYS A 185 -0.27 -22.25 -8.56
C LYS A 185 -1.61 -22.83 -8.98
N ILE A 186 -2.42 -22.05 -9.70
CA ILE A 186 -3.57 -22.56 -10.45
C ILE A 186 -3.04 -23.26 -11.71
N THR A 187 -3.39 -24.53 -11.90
CA THR A 187 -2.90 -25.35 -13.01
C THR A 187 -3.94 -25.53 -14.11
N GLU A 188 -5.23 -25.48 -13.77
CA GLU A 188 -6.31 -25.71 -14.73
C GLU A 188 -7.56 -24.92 -14.35
N ILE A 189 -8.22 -24.33 -15.35
CA ILE A 189 -9.58 -23.78 -15.22
C ILE A 189 -10.43 -24.38 -16.35
N ASN A 190 -11.54 -25.04 -16.00
CA ASN A 190 -12.49 -25.66 -16.94
C ASN A 190 -11.81 -26.58 -17.98
N ASN A 191 -10.92 -27.46 -17.53
CA ASN A 191 -10.14 -28.37 -18.39
C ASN A 191 -9.14 -27.68 -19.33
N VAL A 192 -8.89 -26.38 -19.16
CA VAL A 192 -7.84 -25.64 -19.85
C VAL A 192 -6.63 -25.54 -18.94
N THR A 193 -5.53 -26.21 -19.32
CA THR A 193 -4.25 -26.10 -18.63
C THR A 193 -3.71 -24.68 -18.75
N LEU A 194 -3.34 -24.07 -17.63
CA LEU A 194 -2.81 -22.71 -17.59
C LEU A 194 -1.28 -22.70 -17.51
N ASN A 195 -0.68 -21.82 -18.31
CA ASN A 195 0.68 -21.32 -18.14
C ASN A 195 0.65 -19.79 -17.99
N GLU A 196 1.80 -19.15 -17.82
CA GLU A 196 1.93 -17.71 -17.55
C GLU A 196 1.26 -16.81 -18.61
N ASN A 197 1.09 -17.30 -19.84
CA ASN A 197 0.48 -16.56 -20.95
C ASN A 197 -0.91 -17.09 -21.35
N SER A 198 -1.47 -18.02 -20.58
CA SER A 198 -2.77 -18.63 -20.89
C SER A 198 -3.91 -17.89 -20.20
N THR A 199 -5.03 -17.76 -20.91
CA THR A 199 -6.28 -17.25 -20.32
C THR A 199 -7.39 -18.28 -20.50
N ALA A 200 -8.17 -18.52 -19.46
CA ALA A 200 -9.39 -19.32 -19.54
C ALA A 200 -10.58 -18.39 -19.81
N LYS A 201 -11.37 -18.70 -20.84
CA LYS A 201 -12.60 -17.95 -21.11
C LYS A 201 -13.70 -18.40 -20.15
N ILE A 202 -14.25 -17.43 -19.42
CA ILE A 202 -15.32 -17.66 -18.46
C ILE A 202 -16.60 -16.98 -18.95
N ARG A 203 -17.73 -17.68 -18.87
CA ARG A 203 -19.06 -17.12 -19.12
C ARG A 203 -19.83 -16.91 -17.81
N PRO A 204 -20.72 -15.90 -17.74
CA PRO A 204 -21.62 -15.76 -16.59
C PRO A 204 -22.42 -17.04 -16.33
N LEU A 205 -22.72 -17.30 -15.05
CA LEU A 205 -23.53 -18.43 -14.57
C LEU A 205 -23.00 -19.83 -14.89
N GLN A 206 -21.79 -19.96 -15.43
CA GLN A 206 -21.19 -21.28 -15.64
C GLN A 206 -20.58 -21.81 -14.33
N MET A 207 -20.64 -23.12 -14.13
CA MET A 207 -19.87 -23.79 -13.08
C MET A 207 -18.37 -23.71 -13.41
N LEU A 208 -17.56 -23.26 -12.46
CA LEU A 208 -16.10 -23.20 -12.60
C LEU A 208 -15.45 -24.39 -11.92
N LYS A 209 -14.61 -25.11 -12.66
CA LYS A 209 -13.73 -26.14 -12.10
C LYS A 209 -12.30 -25.62 -12.09
N VAL A 210 -11.75 -25.41 -10.91
CA VAL A 210 -10.38 -24.91 -10.72
C VAL A 210 -9.54 -26.05 -10.13
N LYS A 211 -8.39 -26.33 -10.74
CA LYS A 211 -7.35 -27.17 -10.12
C LYS A 211 -6.17 -26.29 -9.78
N ALA A 212 -5.62 -26.51 -8.59
CA ALA A 212 -4.45 -25.81 -8.12
C ALA A 212 -3.55 -26.79 -7.35
N GLN A 213 -2.31 -26.36 -7.14
CA GLN A 213 -1.34 -27.09 -6.35
C GLN A 213 -0.50 -26.13 -5.53
N VAL A 214 0.01 -26.61 -4.40
CA VAL A 214 1.06 -25.95 -3.63
C VAL A 214 2.39 -26.61 -4.00
N ASN A 215 3.40 -25.80 -4.27
CA ASN A 215 4.74 -26.27 -4.60
C ASN A 215 5.69 -26.07 -3.43
N LYS A 216 6.76 -26.88 -3.40
CA LYS A 216 7.89 -26.65 -2.49
C LYS A 216 8.75 -25.49 -2.99
N LEU A 217 9.60 -24.97 -2.10
CA LEU A 217 10.53 -23.89 -2.45
C LEU A 217 11.54 -24.33 -3.52
N GLU A 218 11.98 -25.58 -3.47
CA GLU A 218 12.92 -26.19 -4.42
C GLU A 218 12.25 -26.63 -5.73
N GLY A 219 10.92 -26.48 -5.83
CA GLY A 219 10.10 -26.95 -6.94
C GLY A 219 9.42 -28.30 -6.67
N GLY A 220 8.49 -28.67 -7.56
CA GLY A 220 7.64 -29.84 -7.39
C GLY A 220 6.48 -29.63 -6.43
N ILE A 221 5.52 -30.56 -6.44
CA ILE A 221 4.31 -30.48 -5.62
C ILE A 221 4.65 -30.76 -4.14
N ASP A 222 4.14 -29.92 -3.24
CA ASP A 222 4.16 -30.16 -1.81
C ASP A 222 2.98 -31.07 -1.41
N ALA A 223 3.20 -32.38 -1.49
CA ALA A 223 2.21 -33.38 -1.09
C ALA A 223 1.95 -33.44 0.43
N SER A 224 2.74 -32.73 1.25
CA SER A 224 2.58 -32.65 2.70
C SER A 224 1.76 -31.45 3.18
N PHE A 225 1.42 -30.53 2.27
CA PHE A 225 0.61 -29.37 2.60
C PHE A 225 -0.78 -29.77 3.12
N ASN A 226 -1.17 -29.23 4.28
CA ASN A 226 -2.44 -29.53 4.97
C ASN A 226 -3.23 -28.28 5.38
N GLY A 227 -3.06 -27.16 4.67
CA GLY A 227 -3.76 -25.91 4.96
C GLY A 227 -5.08 -25.75 4.22
N ASP A 228 -5.82 -24.71 4.58
CA ASP A 228 -7.05 -24.32 3.90
C ASP A 228 -6.76 -23.62 2.57
N ALA A 229 -7.65 -23.82 1.60
CA ALA A 229 -7.64 -23.10 0.34
C ALA A 229 -8.87 -22.19 0.28
N VAL A 230 -8.64 -20.90 0.04
CA VAL A 230 -9.71 -19.92 -0.18
C VAL A 230 -9.57 -19.38 -1.60
N LEU A 231 -10.61 -19.55 -2.40
CA LEU A 231 -10.67 -19.08 -3.77
C LEU A 231 -11.65 -17.91 -3.87
N THR A 232 -11.15 -16.74 -4.20
CA THR A 232 -11.97 -15.55 -4.47
C THR A 232 -12.01 -15.26 -5.97
N LEU A 233 -13.22 -15.15 -6.53
CA LEU A 233 -13.46 -14.73 -7.90
C LEU A 233 -13.91 -13.26 -7.92
N TYR A 234 -13.20 -12.43 -8.67
CA TYR A 234 -13.54 -11.02 -8.88
C TYR A 234 -14.04 -10.79 -10.32
N ASP A 235 -14.87 -9.76 -10.49
CA ASP A 235 -15.33 -9.30 -11.80
C ASP A 235 -14.19 -8.72 -12.65
N GLN A 236 -14.43 -8.53 -13.94
CA GLN A 236 -13.47 -7.91 -14.86
C GLN A 236 -13.10 -6.50 -14.43
N GLU A 237 -11.86 -6.09 -14.74
CA GLU A 237 -11.44 -4.71 -14.53
C GLU A 237 -12.27 -3.75 -15.39
N ARG A 238 -12.84 -2.72 -14.77
CA ARG A 238 -13.61 -1.69 -15.47
C ARG A 238 -12.82 -0.39 -15.46
N PHE A 239 -12.45 0.07 -16.64
CA PHE A 239 -11.80 1.37 -16.82
C PHE A 239 -12.67 2.49 -16.27
N TYR A 240 -12.07 3.41 -15.53
CA TYR A 240 -12.73 4.60 -15.02
C TYR A 240 -12.34 5.84 -15.84
N LYS A 241 -11.06 6.23 -15.78
CA LYS A 241 -10.51 7.37 -16.51
C LYS A 241 -8.99 7.28 -16.59
N ASP A 242 -8.41 7.95 -17.56
CA ASP A 242 -6.98 8.28 -17.52
C ASP A 242 -6.79 9.57 -16.72
N VAL A 243 -5.86 9.55 -15.76
CA VAL A 243 -5.44 10.75 -15.03
C VAL A 243 -4.07 11.14 -15.51
N THR A 244 -3.96 12.37 -16.03
CA THR A 244 -2.69 12.97 -16.42
C THR A 244 -2.32 14.04 -15.41
N SER A 245 -1.16 13.87 -14.77
CA SER A 245 -0.54 14.90 -13.96
C SER A 245 0.68 15.46 -14.69
N THR A 246 0.76 16.79 -14.78
CA THR A 246 1.89 17.49 -15.38
C THR A 246 2.65 18.22 -14.28
N PHE A 247 3.94 17.91 -14.13
CA PHE A 247 4.84 18.59 -13.20
C PHE A 247 6.17 18.85 -13.89
N ASN A 248 6.70 20.08 -13.80
CA ASN A 248 7.94 20.50 -14.47
C ASN A 248 8.00 20.09 -15.95
N SER A 249 6.92 20.35 -16.70
CA SER A 249 6.78 20.01 -18.13
C SER A 249 6.85 18.51 -18.46
N LYS A 250 6.82 17.63 -17.45
CA LYS A 250 6.71 16.19 -17.62
C LYS A 250 5.29 15.74 -17.29
N SER A 251 4.62 15.17 -18.28
CA SER A 251 3.30 14.57 -18.12
C SER A 251 3.43 13.08 -17.80
N THR A 252 2.72 12.61 -16.78
CA THR A 252 2.55 11.18 -16.50
C THR A 252 1.07 10.86 -16.53
N THR A 253 0.69 9.91 -17.39
CA THR A 253 -0.68 9.41 -17.48
C THR A 253 -0.78 8.05 -16.80
N ARG A 254 -1.82 7.87 -15.99
CA ARG A 254 -2.15 6.60 -15.34
C ARG A 254 -3.61 6.26 -15.61
N SER A 255 -3.86 5.04 -16.08
CA SER A 255 -5.21 4.50 -16.19
C SER A 255 -5.71 4.08 -14.82
N VAL A 256 -6.85 4.64 -14.44
CA VAL A 256 -7.55 4.36 -13.20
C VAL A 256 -8.72 3.43 -13.49
N TYR A 257 -8.90 2.43 -12.66
CA TYR A 257 -9.95 1.42 -12.78
C TYR A 257 -10.83 1.43 -11.53
N TYR A 258 -12.10 1.08 -11.70
CA TYR A 258 -13.00 0.88 -10.57
C TYR A 258 -12.54 -0.32 -9.71
N PRO A 259 -12.80 -0.31 -8.39
CA PRO A 259 -12.66 -1.50 -7.56
C PRO A 259 -13.43 -2.67 -8.15
N ARG A 260 -12.81 -3.85 -8.15
CA ARG A 260 -13.47 -5.06 -8.66
C ARG A 260 -14.43 -5.61 -7.63
N ASN A 261 -15.62 -5.99 -8.08
CA ASN A 261 -16.60 -6.65 -7.23
C ASN A 261 -16.19 -8.10 -6.99
N LEU A 262 -16.27 -8.55 -5.74
CA LEU A 262 -16.19 -9.97 -5.42
C LEU A 262 -17.47 -10.65 -5.92
N ILE A 263 -17.33 -11.61 -6.82
CA ILE A 263 -18.44 -12.39 -7.38
C ILE A 263 -18.73 -13.61 -6.51
N ALA A 264 -17.66 -14.32 -6.10
CA ALA A 264 -17.78 -15.53 -5.30
C ALA A 264 -16.53 -15.72 -4.43
N GLN A 265 -16.71 -16.39 -3.29
CA GLN A 265 -15.65 -16.89 -2.45
C GLN A 265 -16.02 -18.31 -2.02
N VAL A 266 -15.08 -19.24 -2.13
CA VAL A 266 -15.21 -20.64 -1.71
C VAL A 266 -14.01 -21.00 -0.85
#